data_AF-A0A7L3FP02-F1
#
_entry.id   AF-A0A7L3FP02-F1
#
_cell.length_a   1.000
_cell.length_b   1.000
_cell.length_c   1.000
_cell.angle_alpha   90.00
_cell.angle_beta   90.00
_cell.angle_gamma   90.00
#
_symmetry.space_group_name_H-M   'P 1'
#
loop_
_entity.id
_entity.type
_entity.pdbx_description
1 polymer ?
#
loop_
_entity_poly.entity_id
_entity_poly.type
_entity_poly.pdbx_seq_one_letter_code
_entity_poly.pdbx_strand_id
1 'polypeptide(L)'
;AIRYCDRCHLVKPDRCHHCSVCDKCILKMDHHCPWVNNCVGFSNYKFFLLFLAYSLLYCLFIAATDLQYFIKFWTNGLPDTQAKFHIMFLFFAAAMFSVSLSSLFGYHCWLVSKNKSTLEVFRAPIFRHRTDKNGFSLGFSKNLRQVFGDEKKYWLLPVFSSLGDGCSFPTCLVNQDPEQASTPPGLNSTSKNENHLFPAKPLRDSQSHLLTDTPSWPETTAKAEKGKVGMSNPALTMENET
;
A
#
# COMPACT_ATOMS: atom_id res chain seq x y z
N ALA A 1 -0.06 21.79 4.76
CA ALA A 1 -0.76 21.32 5.98
C ALA A 1 -0.28 19.91 6.32
N ILE A 2 -0.06 19.60 7.60
CA ILE A 2 0.35 18.27 8.07
C ILE A 2 -0.87 17.35 8.03
N ARG A 3 -0.73 16.13 7.48
CA ARG A 3 -1.81 15.12 7.48
C ARG A 3 -1.80 14.36 8.80
N TYR A 4 -2.81 14.56 9.64
CA TYR A 4 -2.93 13.88 10.92
C TYR A 4 -4.13 12.91 10.95
N CYS A 5 -4.08 11.92 11.83
CA CYS A 5 -5.18 10.99 12.11
C CYS A 5 -5.67 11.18 13.54
N ASP A 6 -6.83 11.80 13.73
CA ASP A 6 -7.37 12.02 15.08
C ASP A 6 -7.71 10.71 15.80
N ARG A 7 -8.19 9.70 15.06
CA ARG A 7 -8.54 8.39 15.64
C ARG A 7 -7.35 7.56 16.10
N CYS A 8 -6.22 7.67 15.40
CA CYS A 8 -5.02 6.87 15.68
C CYS A 8 -3.95 7.67 16.41
N HIS A 9 -4.19 8.96 16.68
CA HIS A 9 -3.26 9.91 17.27
C HIS A 9 -1.86 9.90 16.66
N LEU A 10 -1.77 9.91 15.32
CA LEU A 10 -0.51 9.86 14.59
C LEU A 10 -0.50 10.75 13.35
N VAL A 11 0.69 11.21 12.98
CA VAL A 11 0.94 11.88 11.70
C VAL A 11 0.95 10.82 10.61
N LYS A 12 0.08 10.98 9.60
CA LYS A 12 -0.04 10.04 8.48
C LYS A 12 1.19 10.18 7.57
N PRO A 13 1.95 9.09 7.34
CA PRO A 13 2.96 9.08 6.28
C PRO A 13 2.34 9.37 4.90
N ASP A 14 3.19 9.60 3.92
CA ASP A 14 2.72 9.79 2.55
C ASP A 14 1.94 8.57 2.08
N ARG A 15 0.89 8.81 1.30
CA ARG A 15 -0.01 7.77 0.75
C ARG A 15 -0.73 6.91 1.82
N CYS A 16 -0.62 7.26 3.10
CA CYS A 16 -1.30 6.56 4.20
C CYS A 16 -2.72 7.11 4.43
N HIS A 17 -3.69 6.21 4.57
CA HIS A 17 -5.08 6.58 4.84
C HIS A 17 -5.65 5.72 5.97
N HIS A 18 -6.53 6.29 6.78
CA HIS A 18 -7.25 5.55 7.82
C HIS A 18 -8.44 4.83 7.18
N CYS A 19 -8.52 3.51 7.38
CA CYS A 19 -9.69 2.73 7.01
C CYS A 19 -10.57 2.55 8.24
N SER A 20 -11.81 3.03 8.19
CA SER A 20 -12.77 2.90 9.29
C SER A 20 -13.22 1.46 9.53
N VAL A 21 -13.18 0.59 8.52
CA VAL A 21 -13.54 -0.83 8.65
C VAL A 21 -12.46 -1.62 9.38
N CYS A 22 -11.18 -1.36 9.04
CA CYS A 22 -10.04 -1.98 9.72
C CYS A 22 -9.63 -1.24 11.01
N ASP A 23 -10.26 -0.10 11.28
CA ASP A 23 -9.97 0.86 12.35
C ASP A 23 -8.49 1.18 12.57
N LYS A 24 -7.75 1.36 11.48
CA LYS A 24 -6.31 1.66 11.52
C LYS A 24 -5.84 2.42 10.30
N CYS A 25 -4.70 3.08 10.44
CA CYS A 25 -3.98 3.68 9.33
C CYS A 25 -3.27 2.61 8.50
N ILE A 26 -3.51 2.62 7.18
CA ILE A 26 -2.96 1.68 6.22
C ILE A 26 -1.95 2.41 5.33
N LEU A 27 -0.70 1.95 5.37
CA LEU A 27 0.37 2.46 4.50
C LEU A 27 0.05 2.19 3.03
N LYS A 28 0.30 3.18 2.17
CA LYS A 28 -0.05 3.14 0.74
C LYS A 28 -1.43 2.52 0.48
N MET A 29 -2.45 2.96 1.21
CA MET A 29 -3.78 2.39 1.12
C MET A 29 -4.31 2.51 -0.31
N ASP A 30 -4.77 1.37 -0.86
CA ASP A 30 -5.46 1.34 -2.13
C ASP A 30 -6.97 1.34 -1.93
N HIS A 31 -7.49 0.31 -1.25
CA HIS A 31 -8.89 0.21 -0.88
C HIS A 31 -9.11 -0.81 0.26
N HIS A 32 -10.30 -0.80 0.86
CA HIS A 32 -10.77 -1.93 1.64
C HIS A 32 -11.51 -2.88 0.72
N CYS A 33 -11.11 -4.15 0.67
CA CYS A 33 -11.69 -5.14 -0.22
C CYS A 33 -12.53 -6.15 0.59
N PRO A 34 -13.87 -6.11 0.47
CA PRO A 34 -14.73 -7.05 1.18
C PRO A 34 -14.46 -8.51 0.82
N TRP A 35 -14.08 -8.79 -0.43
CA TRP A 35 -13.86 -10.14 -0.95
C TRP A 35 -12.68 -10.87 -0.30
N VAL A 36 -11.68 -10.14 0.18
CA VAL A 36 -10.55 -10.70 0.94
C VAL A 36 -10.63 -10.35 2.43
N ASN A 37 -11.74 -9.72 2.84
CA ASN A 37 -12.00 -9.24 4.20
C ASN A 37 -10.80 -8.49 4.82
N ASN A 38 -10.14 -7.66 4.02
CA ASN A 38 -8.94 -6.97 4.45
C ASN A 38 -8.68 -5.72 3.59
N CYS A 39 -7.89 -4.79 4.12
CA CYS A 39 -7.36 -3.70 3.33
C CYS A 39 -6.28 -4.17 2.36
N VAL A 40 -6.32 -3.61 1.16
CA VAL A 40 -5.25 -3.69 0.18
C VAL A 40 -4.41 -2.41 0.30
N GLY A 41 -3.13 -2.58 0.60
CA GLY A 41 -2.18 -1.48 0.80
C GLY A 41 -0.74 -1.95 0.59
N PHE A 42 0.24 -1.24 1.16
CA PHE A 42 1.66 -1.47 0.91
C PHE A 42 2.09 -2.95 1.07
N SER A 43 1.71 -3.58 2.18
CA SER A 43 2.21 -4.92 2.55
C SER A 43 1.65 -6.07 1.71
N ASN A 44 0.52 -5.86 1.03
CA ASN A 44 -0.20 -6.94 0.31
C ASN A 44 -0.65 -6.57 -1.10
N TYR A 45 -0.32 -5.38 -1.62
CA TYR A 45 -0.73 -4.98 -2.97
C TYR A 45 -0.23 -5.96 -4.04
N LYS A 46 1.01 -6.43 -3.94
CA LYS A 46 1.54 -7.47 -4.83
C LYS A 46 0.70 -8.75 -4.77
N PHE A 47 0.33 -9.21 -3.58
CA PHE A 47 -0.47 -10.42 -3.40
C PHE A 47 -1.86 -10.26 -4.01
N PHE A 48 -2.47 -9.08 -3.85
CA PHE A 48 -3.74 -8.76 -4.48
C PHE A 48 -3.64 -8.79 -6.02
N LEU A 49 -2.59 -8.22 -6.61
CA LEU A 49 -2.37 -8.29 -8.07
C LEU A 49 -2.20 -9.74 -8.57
N LEU A 50 -1.43 -10.55 -7.84
CA LEU A 50 -1.24 -11.96 -8.17
C LEU A 50 -2.53 -12.75 -8.00
N PHE A 51 -3.31 -12.48 -6.95
CA PHE A 51 -4.65 -13.04 -6.76
C PHE A 51 -5.53 -12.75 -7.98
N LEU A 52 -5.64 -11.49 -8.42
CA LEU A 52 -6.41 -11.12 -9.61
C LEU A 52 -5.92 -11.84 -10.88
N ALA A 53 -4.60 -11.88 -11.10
CA ALA A 53 -4.00 -12.52 -12.27
C ALA A 53 -4.27 -14.03 -12.30
N TYR A 54 -4.07 -14.73 -11.18
CA TYR A 54 -4.28 -16.16 -11.09
C TYR A 54 -5.76 -16.54 -11.10
N SER A 55 -6.64 -15.76 -10.46
CA SER A 55 -8.08 -15.96 -10.57
C SER A 55 -8.56 -15.79 -12.01
N LEU A 56 -8.04 -14.78 -12.74
CA LEU A 56 -8.36 -14.60 -14.16
C LEU A 56 -7.88 -15.80 -14.98
N LEU A 57 -6.62 -16.22 -14.80
CA LEU A 57 -6.07 -17.39 -15.51
C LEU A 57 -6.88 -18.65 -15.23
N TYR A 58 -7.28 -18.87 -13.97
CA TYR A 58 -8.10 -20.01 -13.57
C TYR A 58 -9.48 -20.00 -14.23
N CYS A 59 -10.17 -18.86 -14.22
CA CYS A 59 -11.48 -18.73 -14.86
C CYS A 59 -11.39 -18.88 -16.39
N LEU A 60 -10.35 -18.32 -17.03
CA LEU A 60 -10.11 -18.51 -18.46
C LEU A 60 -9.79 -19.96 -18.81
N PHE A 61 -8.99 -20.64 -17.98
CA PHE A 61 -8.69 -22.06 -18.15
C PHE A 61 -9.97 -22.90 -18.11
N ILE A 62 -10.81 -22.72 -17.08
CA ILE A 62 -12.10 -23.41 -16.96
C ILE A 62 -13.00 -23.10 -18.17
N ALA A 63 -13.17 -21.84 -18.54
CA ALA A 63 -14.02 -21.47 -19.66
C ALA A 63 -13.52 -22.09 -20.97
N ALA A 64 -12.20 -22.13 -21.19
CA ALA A 64 -11.60 -22.74 -22.37
C ALA A 64 -11.76 -24.26 -22.38
N THR A 65 -11.56 -24.95 -21.25
CA THR A 65 -11.73 -26.41 -21.17
C THR A 65 -13.19 -26.82 -21.30
N ASP A 66 -14.11 -26.02 -20.77
CA ASP A 66 -15.54 -26.30 -20.77
C ASP A 66 -16.22 -25.92 -22.09
N LEU A 67 -15.60 -25.06 -22.92
CA LEU A 67 -16.13 -24.64 -24.21
C LEU A 67 -16.49 -25.82 -25.13
N GLN A 68 -15.68 -26.88 -25.14
CA GLN A 68 -15.96 -28.07 -25.93
C GLN A 68 -17.25 -28.78 -25.48
N TYR A 69 -17.52 -28.81 -24.16
CA TYR A 69 -18.71 -29.42 -23.59
C TYR A 69 -19.93 -28.52 -23.80
N PHE A 70 -19.74 -27.20 -23.74
CA PHE A 70 -20.75 -26.23 -24.15
C PHE A 70 -21.16 -26.44 -25.61
N ILE A 71 -20.21 -26.61 -26.54
CA ILE A 71 -20.53 -26.89 -27.94
C ILE A 71 -21.29 -28.23 -28.06
N LYS A 72 -20.82 -29.30 -27.39
CA LYS A 72 -21.49 -30.62 -27.43
C LYS A 72 -22.89 -30.60 -26.84
N PHE A 73 -23.17 -29.72 -25.88
CA PHE A 73 -24.52 -29.52 -25.35
C PHE A 73 -25.47 -29.06 -26.46
N TRP A 74 -25.06 -28.11 -27.30
CA TRP A 74 -25.88 -27.58 -28.39
C TRP A 74 -25.95 -28.50 -29.61
N THR A 75 -24.97 -29.39 -29.80
CA THR A 75 -24.97 -30.37 -30.89
C THR A 75 -25.63 -31.71 -30.52
N ASN A 76 -26.33 -31.79 -29.39
CA ASN A 76 -26.97 -33.01 -28.86
C ASN A 76 -25.98 -34.18 -28.64
N GLY A 77 -24.70 -33.89 -28.41
CA GLY A 77 -23.63 -34.87 -28.27
C GLY A 77 -23.34 -35.30 -26.82
N LEU A 78 -24.13 -34.87 -25.84
CA LEU A 78 -23.93 -35.19 -24.42
C LEU A 78 -25.10 -35.99 -23.83
N PRO A 79 -24.82 -37.11 -23.13
CA PRO A 79 -25.84 -37.86 -22.41
C PRO A 79 -26.41 -37.03 -21.25
N ASP A 80 -27.73 -37.13 -21.05
CA ASP A 80 -28.45 -36.33 -20.06
C ASP A 80 -28.18 -36.85 -18.64
N THR A 81 -27.27 -36.16 -17.96
CA THR A 81 -26.79 -36.51 -16.62
C THR A 81 -26.63 -35.25 -15.78
N GLN A 82 -26.64 -35.36 -14.45
CA GLN A 82 -26.41 -34.21 -13.55
C GLN A 82 -25.11 -33.45 -13.85
N ALA A 83 -24.09 -34.13 -14.38
CA ALA A 83 -22.84 -33.51 -14.82
C ALA A 83 -23.04 -32.40 -15.86
N LYS A 84 -24.08 -32.50 -16.71
CA LYS A 84 -24.44 -31.50 -17.72
C LYS A 84 -24.76 -30.14 -17.09
N PHE A 85 -25.56 -30.12 -16.02
CA PHE A 85 -25.92 -28.89 -15.33
C PHE A 85 -24.71 -28.24 -14.65
N HIS A 86 -23.87 -29.04 -13.99
CA HIS A 86 -22.67 -28.53 -13.33
C HIS A 86 -21.67 -27.93 -14.31
N ILE A 87 -21.40 -28.59 -15.45
CA ILE A 87 -20.46 -28.09 -16.46
C ILE A 87 -21.00 -26.79 -17.09
N MET A 88 -22.30 -26.70 -17.37
CA MET A 88 -22.90 -25.48 -17.90
C MET A 88 -22.84 -24.33 -16.91
N PHE A 89 -23.21 -24.58 -15.65
CA PHE A 89 -23.10 -23.59 -14.58
C PHE A 89 -21.66 -23.09 -14.42
N LEU A 90 -20.69 -24.01 -14.41
CA LEU A 90 -19.28 -23.70 -14.25
C LEU A 90 -18.76 -22.84 -15.41
N PHE A 91 -19.10 -23.19 -16.65
CA PHE A 91 -18.74 -22.39 -17.84
C PHE A 91 -19.26 -20.95 -17.75
N PHE A 92 -20.55 -20.76 -17.45
CA PHE A 92 -21.14 -19.42 -17.34
C PHE A 92 -20.56 -18.63 -16.17
N ALA A 93 -20.41 -19.25 -15.00
CA ALA A 93 -19.80 -18.61 -13.85
C ALA A 93 -18.36 -18.17 -14.17
N ALA A 94 -17.54 -19.06 -14.74
CA ALA A 94 -16.16 -18.77 -15.12
C ALA A 94 -16.06 -17.66 -16.18
N ALA A 95 -16.94 -17.66 -17.18
CA ALA A 95 -16.98 -16.60 -18.19
C ALA A 95 -17.34 -15.22 -17.59
N MET A 96 -18.38 -15.15 -16.75
CA MET A 96 -18.78 -13.90 -16.08
C MET A 96 -17.70 -13.36 -15.14
N PHE A 97 -17.08 -14.22 -14.34
CA PHE A 97 -15.96 -13.82 -13.48
C PHE A 97 -14.75 -13.40 -14.31
N SER A 98 -14.44 -14.06 -15.42
CA SER A 98 -13.33 -13.68 -16.30
C SER A 98 -13.46 -12.26 -16.84
N VAL A 99 -14.65 -11.86 -17.29
CA VAL A 99 -14.92 -10.49 -17.79
C VAL A 99 -14.70 -9.47 -16.66
N SER A 100 -15.28 -9.74 -15.49
CA SER A 100 -15.18 -8.84 -14.33
C SER A 100 -13.72 -8.70 -13.86
N LEU A 101 -13.01 -9.82 -13.71
CA LEU A 101 -11.61 -9.86 -13.29
C LEU A 101 -10.69 -9.21 -14.32
N SER A 102 -10.94 -9.39 -15.62
CA SER A 102 -10.16 -8.75 -16.69
C SER A 102 -10.19 -7.23 -16.58
N SER A 103 -11.35 -6.65 -16.34
CA SER A 103 -11.49 -5.19 -16.19
C SER A 103 -10.76 -4.66 -14.94
N LEU A 104 -10.94 -5.33 -13.80
CA LEU A 104 -10.28 -4.95 -12.54
C LEU A 104 -8.76 -5.13 -12.62
N PHE A 105 -8.29 -6.26 -13.14
CA PHE A 105 -6.86 -6.52 -13.32
C PHE A 105 -6.22 -5.54 -14.30
N GLY A 106 -6.89 -5.24 -15.42
CA GLY A 106 -6.44 -4.24 -16.39
C GLY A 106 -6.32 -2.84 -15.77
N TYR A 107 -7.32 -2.44 -14.98
CA TYR A 107 -7.28 -1.17 -14.24
C TYR A 107 -6.10 -1.11 -13.26
N HIS A 108 -5.88 -2.16 -12.47
CA HIS A 108 -4.75 -2.20 -11.55
C HIS A 108 -3.38 -2.29 -12.24
N CYS A 109 -3.28 -2.95 -13.39
CA CYS A 109 -2.09 -2.90 -14.24
C CYS A 109 -1.78 -1.46 -14.66
N TRP A 110 -2.80 -0.69 -15.05
CA TRP A 110 -2.64 0.72 -15.37
C TRP A 110 -2.22 1.54 -14.14
N LEU A 111 -2.81 1.31 -12.96
CA LEU A 111 -2.41 1.97 -11.71
C LEU A 111 -0.93 1.73 -11.37
N VAL A 112 -0.49 0.47 -11.43
CA VAL A 112 0.92 0.08 -11.23
C VAL A 112 1.81 0.81 -12.23
N SER A 113 1.42 0.86 -13.51
CA SER A 113 2.19 1.52 -14.56
C SER A 113 2.43 3.02 -14.29
N LYS A 114 1.51 3.67 -13.56
CA LYS A 114 1.56 5.09 -13.20
C LYS A 114 1.98 5.34 -11.74
N ASN A 115 2.29 4.29 -10.98
CA ASN A 115 2.55 4.32 -9.53
C ASN A 115 1.46 5.07 -8.73
N LYS A 116 0.21 4.78 -9.02
CA LYS A 116 -0.96 5.36 -8.34
C LYS A 116 -1.68 4.31 -7.50
N SER A 117 -2.25 4.72 -6.38
CA SER A 117 -3.33 3.94 -5.74
C SER A 117 -4.68 4.37 -6.29
N THR A 118 -5.71 3.55 -6.10
CA THR A 118 -7.10 3.87 -6.45
C THR A 118 -7.53 5.19 -5.81
N LEU A 119 -7.20 5.42 -4.53
CA LEU A 119 -7.50 6.68 -3.83
C LEU A 119 -6.84 7.90 -4.48
N GLU A 120 -5.60 7.76 -4.97
CA GLU A 120 -4.85 8.86 -5.57
C GLU A 120 -5.37 9.27 -6.95
N VAL A 121 -6.08 8.37 -7.64
CA VAL A 121 -6.79 8.70 -8.88
C VAL A 121 -7.97 9.63 -8.60
N PHE A 122 -8.74 9.34 -7.55
CA PHE A 122 -9.90 10.16 -7.18
C PHE A 122 -9.51 11.44 -6.43
N ARG A 123 -8.45 11.39 -5.61
CA ARG A 123 -7.94 12.51 -4.83
C ARG A 123 -6.43 12.62 -5.01
N ALA A 124 -6.04 13.48 -5.94
CA ALA A 124 -4.64 13.70 -6.24
C ALA A 124 -3.87 14.17 -4.99
N PRO A 125 -2.67 13.63 -4.72
CA PRO A 125 -1.85 14.05 -3.58
C PRO A 125 -1.41 15.51 -3.74
N ILE A 126 -1.45 16.23 -2.63
CA ILE A 126 -1.03 17.64 -2.56
C ILE A 126 0.42 17.65 -2.08
N PHE A 127 1.35 18.06 -2.95
CA PHE A 127 2.76 18.27 -2.59
C PHE A 127 3.00 19.72 -2.15
N ARG A 128 4.20 20.00 -1.60
CA ARG A 128 4.58 21.30 -1.04
C ARG A 128 4.25 22.51 -1.92
N HIS A 129 4.39 22.39 -3.24
CA HIS A 129 4.21 23.52 -4.17
C HIS A 129 3.00 23.39 -5.11
N ARG A 130 2.48 22.17 -5.34
CA ARG A 130 1.34 21.95 -6.25
C ARG A 130 0.75 20.54 -6.08
N THR A 131 -0.52 20.38 -6.45
CA THR A 131 -1.13 19.06 -6.73
C THR A 131 -0.47 18.46 -7.98
N ASP A 132 0.20 17.31 -7.83
CA ASP A 132 0.79 16.60 -8.96
C ASP A 132 0.24 15.16 -9.01
N LYS A 133 -0.55 14.87 -10.05
CA LYS A 133 -1.10 13.53 -10.25
C LYS A 133 0.00 12.49 -10.49
N ASN A 134 1.17 12.88 -11.00
CA ASN A 134 2.26 11.97 -11.32
C ASN A 134 3.43 12.08 -10.33
N GLY A 135 3.23 12.71 -9.17
CA GLY A 135 4.30 13.02 -8.24
C GLY A 135 5.07 11.81 -7.70
N PHE A 136 4.51 10.60 -7.75
CA PHE A 136 5.19 9.34 -7.37
C PHE A 136 5.63 8.48 -8.57
N SER A 137 5.37 8.91 -9.81
CA SER A 137 5.74 8.13 -10.99
C SER A 137 7.23 8.29 -11.30
N LEU A 138 7.94 7.17 -11.44
CA LEU A 138 9.38 7.10 -11.70
C LEU A 138 9.70 6.55 -13.10
N GLY A 139 8.68 6.39 -13.94
CA GLY A 139 8.74 5.69 -15.22
C GLY A 139 8.29 4.22 -15.11
N PHE A 140 7.78 3.67 -16.20
CA PHE A 140 7.07 2.38 -16.23
C PHE A 140 7.83 1.25 -15.51
N SER A 141 9.07 0.99 -15.91
CA SER A 141 9.89 -0.10 -15.35
C SER A 141 10.15 0.08 -13.84
N LYS A 142 10.49 1.29 -13.41
CA LYS A 142 10.72 1.58 -11.99
C LYS A 142 9.43 1.46 -11.18
N ASN A 143 8.29 1.87 -11.73
CA ASN A 143 7.00 1.75 -11.08
C ASN A 143 6.61 0.28 -10.85
N LEU A 144 6.86 -0.60 -11.82
CA LEU A 144 6.66 -2.04 -11.65
C LEU A 144 7.57 -2.61 -10.55
N ARG A 145 8.87 -2.26 -10.56
CA ARG A 145 9.83 -2.70 -9.55
C ARG A 145 9.45 -2.26 -8.14
N GLN A 146 8.81 -1.11 -7.95
CA GLN A 146 8.31 -0.70 -6.63
C GLN A 146 7.33 -1.72 -6.03
N VAL A 147 6.57 -2.45 -6.86
CA VAL A 147 5.59 -3.44 -6.39
C VAL A 147 6.16 -4.86 -6.42
N PHE A 148 6.83 -5.25 -7.50
CA PHE A 148 7.29 -6.63 -7.70
C PHE A 148 8.73 -6.89 -7.25
N GLY A 149 9.50 -5.85 -6.98
CA GLY A 149 10.91 -5.94 -6.60
C GLY A 149 11.85 -6.08 -7.79
N ASP A 150 13.14 -6.16 -7.46
CA ASP A 150 14.23 -6.23 -8.45
C ASP A 150 14.46 -7.65 -8.95
N GLU A 151 14.24 -8.65 -8.09
CA GLU A 151 14.45 -10.05 -8.40
C GLU A 151 13.23 -10.65 -9.14
N LYS A 152 13.35 -10.78 -10.47
CA LYS A 152 12.29 -11.29 -11.34
C LYS A 152 11.75 -12.68 -10.97
N LYS A 153 12.57 -13.54 -10.35
CA LYS A 153 12.15 -14.87 -9.88
C LYS A 153 10.98 -14.83 -8.90
N TYR A 154 10.85 -13.75 -8.13
CA TYR A 154 9.77 -13.61 -7.15
C TYR A 154 8.53 -12.93 -7.73
N TRP A 155 8.56 -12.42 -8.97
CA TRP A 155 7.46 -11.61 -9.51
C TRP A 155 6.13 -12.34 -9.53
N LEU A 156 6.15 -13.62 -9.92
CA LEU A 156 4.96 -14.48 -9.98
C LEU A 156 4.67 -15.19 -8.64
N LEU A 157 5.58 -15.12 -7.67
CA LEU A 157 5.40 -15.80 -6.39
C LEU A 157 4.76 -14.88 -5.35
N PRO A 158 3.82 -15.38 -4.52
CA PRO A 158 3.20 -14.63 -3.43
C PRO A 158 4.15 -14.50 -2.22
N VAL A 159 5.37 -14.04 -2.47
CA VAL A 159 6.38 -13.69 -1.46
C VAL A 159 6.55 -12.18 -1.46
N PHE A 160 6.70 -11.57 -0.28
CA PHE A 160 6.88 -10.12 -0.21
C PHE A 160 8.20 -9.72 -0.91
N SER A 161 8.11 -8.83 -1.89
CA SER A 161 9.27 -8.31 -2.62
C SER A 161 9.09 -6.85 -3.06
N SER A 162 8.09 -6.15 -2.51
CA SER A 162 7.88 -4.73 -2.80
C SER A 162 9.02 -3.90 -2.19
N LEU A 163 9.39 -2.81 -2.85
CA LEU A 163 10.49 -1.94 -2.41
C LEU A 163 9.97 -0.86 -1.46
N GLY A 164 10.87 -0.36 -0.60
CA GLY A 164 10.60 0.70 0.36
C GLY A 164 10.07 0.19 1.71
N ASP A 165 9.75 1.13 2.60
CA ASP A 165 9.24 0.87 3.95
C ASP A 165 7.72 1.07 4.08
N GLY A 166 7.10 1.65 3.05
CA GLY A 166 5.68 2.02 3.05
C GLY A 166 5.37 3.37 3.71
N CYS A 167 6.35 3.99 4.36
CA CYS A 167 6.23 5.28 5.03
C CYS A 167 6.75 6.43 4.15
N SER A 168 7.77 6.16 3.34
CA SER A 168 8.38 7.12 2.41
C SER A 168 8.41 6.55 0.98
N PHE A 169 8.20 7.42 0.00
CA PHE A 169 8.14 7.02 -1.41
C PHE A 169 8.95 7.99 -2.28
N PRO A 170 9.75 7.49 -3.25
CA PRO A 170 10.46 8.37 -4.16
C PRO A 170 9.48 9.20 -5.01
N THR A 171 9.78 10.48 -5.19
CA THR A 171 8.96 11.43 -5.95
C THR A 171 9.62 11.86 -7.26
N CYS A 172 8.81 12.25 -8.25
CA CYS A 172 9.24 12.73 -9.57
C CYS A 172 9.83 14.16 -9.55
N LEU A 173 9.61 14.94 -8.48
CA LEU A 173 10.08 16.33 -8.40
C LEU A 173 11.60 16.40 -8.17
N VAL A 174 12.31 16.39 -9.31
CA VAL A 174 13.30 17.37 -9.78
C VAL A 174 14.22 17.99 -8.72
N ASN A 175 15.50 17.59 -8.75
CA ASN A 175 16.60 18.48 -8.40
C ASN A 175 16.52 19.73 -9.30
N GLN A 176 16.07 20.85 -8.74
CA GLN A 176 16.55 22.16 -9.13
C GLN A 176 16.81 22.91 -7.83
N ASP A 177 18.04 22.76 -7.32
CA ASP A 177 18.60 23.80 -6.47
C ASP A 177 18.64 25.08 -7.31
N PRO A 178 18.07 26.20 -6.84
CA PRO A 178 18.19 27.50 -7.53
C PRO A 178 19.60 28.10 -7.47
N GLU A 179 20.58 27.39 -6.90
CA GLU A 179 21.88 27.95 -6.52
C GLU A 179 23.06 27.49 -7.39
N GLN A 180 22.80 27.12 -8.66
CA GLN A 180 23.89 27.01 -9.64
C GLN A 180 23.80 28.14 -10.65
N ALA A 181 24.41 29.26 -10.25
CA ALA A 181 24.63 30.41 -11.10
C ALA A 181 25.33 30.00 -12.41
N SER A 182 24.79 30.55 -13.49
CA SER A 182 25.30 30.55 -14.87
C SER A 182 26.83 30.56 -14.98
N THR A 183 27.39 29.54 -15.64
CA THR A 183 28.74 29.62 -16.22
C THR A 183 28.60 29.83 -17.75
N PRO A 184 29.32 30.75 -18.39
CA PRO A 184 29.16 31.04 -19.82
C PRO A 184 29.72 29.91 -20.70
N PRO A 185 29.27 29.81 -21.97
CA PRO A 185 29.71 28.74 -22.86
C PRO A 185 31.04 29.10 -23.52
N GLY A 186 32.04 28.23 -23.36
CA GLY A 186 33.20 28.17 -24.25
C GLY A 186 34.51 27.78 -23.56
N LEU A 187 34.90 26.51 -23.66
CA LEU A 187 36.17 26.08 -24.26
C LEU A 187 36.28 24.54 -24.22
N ASN A 188 36.52 23.94 -25.38
CA ASN A 188 36.98 22.55 -25.49
C ASN A 188 38.38 22.43 -24.88
N SER A 189 38.60 21.46 -23.99
CA SER A 189 39.90 20.79 -23.90
C SER A 189 39.75 19.39 -23.33
N THR A 190 40.50 18.50 -23.96
CA THR A 190 40.62 17.07 -23.74
C THR A 190 41.44 16.72 -22.49
N SER A 191 41.15 15.54 -21.94
CA SER A 191 42.08 14.57 -21.32
C SER A 191 41.84 14.16 -19.86
N LYS A 192 41.94 12.84 -19.67
CA LYS A 192 42.47 12.07 -18.53
C LYS A 192 41.64 11.95 -17.25
N ASN A 193 40.93 10.82 -17.18
CA ASN A 193 41.23 9.68 -16.29
C ASN A 193 41.89 10.02 -14.93
N GLU A 194 41.11 10.13 -13.86
CA GLU A 194 41.58 9.86 -12.49
C GLU A 194 40.49 9.20 -11.63
N ASN A 195 40.90 8.13 -10.95
CA ASN A 195 40.13 7.34 -10.01
C ASN A 195 39.83 8.15 -8.74
N HIS A 196 38.56 8.24 -8.33
CA HIS A 196 38.22 8.69 -6.98
C HIS A 196 37.51 7.60 -6.17
N LEU A 197 38.28 7.14 -5.19
CA LEU A 197 37.98 6.25 -4.08
C LEU A 197 36.86 6.84 -3.19
N PHE A 198 35.79 6.08 -2.96
CA PHE A 198 34.76 6.42 -1.96
C PHE A 198 35.26 6.10 -0.54
N PRO A 199 35.13 7.00 0.46
CA PRO A 199 35.29 6.59 1.85
C PRO A 199 33.95 6.06 2.39
N ALA A 200 33.99 4.82 2.91
CA ALA A 200 32.91 4.26 3.72
C ALA A 200 32.86 4.97 5.08
N LYS A 201 31.71 5.53 5.47
CA LYS A 201 31.45 5.99 6.85
C LYS A 201 30.58 4.97 7.59
N PRO A 202 30.95 4.56 8.82
CA PRO A 202 30.21 3.56 9.58
C PRO A 202 28.98 4.15 10.31
N LEU A 203 28.05 3.25 10.61
CA LEU A 203 26.83 3.42 11.39
C LEU A 203 27.11 4.12 12.73
N ARG A 204 26.33 5.15 13.05
CA ARG A 204 26.33 5.80 14.37
C ARG A 204 24.92 5.72 14.94
N ASP A 205 24.82 5.09 16.11
CA ASP A 205 23.63 4.93 16.92
C ASP A 205 22.97 6.28 17.24
N SER A 206 21.66 6.36 17.05
CA SER A 206 20.86 7.51 17.47
C SER A 206 20.52 7.37 18.94
N GLN A 207 21.14 8.17 19.81
CA GLN A 207 20.62 8.43 21.15
C GLN A 207 19.56 9.53 21.07
N SER A 208 18.32 9.16 21.36
CA SER A 208 17.19 10.06 21.60
C SER A 208 17.35 10.73 22.96
N HIS A 209 17.96 11.92 22.99
CA HIS A 209 17.90 12.83 24.13
C HIS A 209 16.73 13.79 23.92
N LEU A 210 15.60 13.52 24.56
CA LEU A 210 14.56 14.49 24.95
C LEU A 210 13.55 13.72 25.80
N LEU A 211 13.31 14.20 27.03
CA LEU A 211 12.46 13.66 28.12
C LEU A 211 13.18 12.82 29.19
N THR A 212 13.99 13.50 30.02
CA THR A 212 14.17 13.12 31.44
C THR A 212 14.35 14.40 32.26
N ASP A 213 13.25 15.03 32.65
CA ASP A 213 13.23 15.87 33.84
C ASP A 213 12.59 15.02 34.95
N THR A 214 13.45 14.45 35.78
CA THR A 214 13.06 13.81 37.05
C THR A 214 13.04 14.91 38.11
N PRO A 215 11.99 15.09 38.91
CA PRO A 215 11.96 16.14 39.92
C PRO A 215 12.91 15.81 41.09
N SER A 216 13.77 16.78 41.42
CA SER A 216 14.69 16.72 42.56
C SER A 216 13.97 17.00 43.88
N TRP A 217 14.17 16.13 44.87
CA TRP A 217 13.77 16.32 46.26
C TRP A 217 14.68 17.32 46.98
N PRO A 218 14.14 18.09 47.95
CA PRO A 218 14.90 18.46 49.14
C PRO A 218 14.22 17.91 50.40
N GLU A 219 14.98 17.19 51.22
CA GLU A 219 14.62 16.86 52.60
C GLU A 219 14.88 18.06 53.52
N THR A 220 13.88 18.53 54.28
CA THR A 220 14.02 18.77 55.74
C THR A 220 12.68 19.02 56.47
N THR A 221 12.45 18.20 57.51
CA THR A 221 11.78 18.47 58.82
C THR A 221 10.29 18.85 58.95
N ALA A 222 9.52 17.84 59.37
CA ALA A 222 8.59 17.77 60.51
C ALA A 222 7.60 18.92 60.83
N LYS A 223 6.29 18.61 60.75
CA LYS A 223 5.32 18.64 61.88
C LYS A 223 3.97 18.05 61.46
N ALA A 224 3.35 17.32 62.38
CA ALA A 224 2.06 16.63 62.25
C ALA A 224 0.87 17.58 62.40
N GLU A 225 -0.22 17.38 61.63
CA GLU A 225 -1.59 17.52 62.14
C GLU A 225 -2.67 16.89 61.22
N LYS A 226 -3.79 16.55 61.86
CA LYS A 226 -4.93 15.70 61.44
C LYS A 226 -5.93 16.38 60.48
N GLY A 227 -6.69 15.56 59.73
CA GLY A 227 -8.04 15.88 59.21
C GLY A 227 -8.37 15.16 57.88
N LYS A 228 -9.08 14.02 57.85
CA LYS A 228 -10.56 13.84 57.75
C LYS A 228 -11.16 14.51 56.49
N VAL A 229 -11.58 13.76 55.45
CA VAL A 229 -12.98 13.44 55.02
C VAL A 229 -12.89 13.30 53.48
N GLY A 230 -13.54 12.43 52.69
CA GLY A 230 -14.54 11.37 52.83
C GLY A 230 -15.01 10.92 51.43
N MET A 231 -15.63 9.72 51.35
CA MET A 231 -16.62 9.18 50.39
C MET A 231 -16.53 9.51 48.87
N SER A 232 -16.86 8.66 47.90
CA SER A 232 -17.42 7.30 47.79
C SER A 232 -17.65 7.05 46.29
N ASN A 233 -17.40 5.82 45.81
CA ASN A 233 -18.04 5.31 44.59
C ASN A 233 -19.53 5.01 44.87
N PRO A 234 -20.36 4.96 43.82
CA PRO A 234 -21.00 3.67 43.53
C PRO A 234 -21.08 3.33 42.05
N ALA A 235 -21.40 2.06 41.82
CA ALA A 235 -21.44 1.32 40.57
C ALA A 235 -22.87 1.21 39.96
N LEU A 236 -22.92 0.62 38.75
CA LEU A 236 -24.06 -0.03 38.04
C LEU A 236 -25.16 0.91 37.51
N THR A 237 -25.78 0.72 36.33
CA THR A 237 -26.28 -0.49 35.65
C THR A 237 -26.32 -0.35 34.11
N MET A 238 -26.34 -1.49 33.42
CA MET A 238 -26.68 -1.64 31.98
C MET A 238 -28.20 -1.62 31.78
N GLU A 239 -28.68 -1.06 30.67
CA GLU A 239 -29.96 -1.41 30.06
C GLU A 239 -29.79 -1.56 28.54
N ASN A 240 -30.16 -2.75 28.06
CA ASN A 240 -30.42 -3.10 26.66
C ASN A 240 -31.92 -2.86 26.42
N GLU A 241 -32.30 -2.19 25.35
CA GLU A 241 -33.65 -2.33 24.77
C GLU A 241 -33.59 -2.34 23.23
N THR A 242 -34.12 -3.46 22.71
CA THR A 242 -34.89 -3.70 21.47
C THR A 242 -34.68 -2.86 20.22
#